data_AF-A0A2V9KAI8-F1
#
_entry.id   AF-A0A2V9KAI8-F1
#
_cell.length_a   1.000
_cell.length_b   1.000
_cell.length_c   1.000
_cell.angle_alpha   90.00
_cell.angle_beta   90.00
_cell.angle_gamma   90.00
#
_symmetry.space_group_name_H-M   'P 1'
#
loop_
_entity.id
_entity.type
_entity.pdbx_description
1 polymer ?
#
loop_
_entity_poly.entity_id
_entity_poly.type
_entity_poly.pdbx_seq_one_letter_code
_entity_poly.pdbx_strand_id
1 'polypeptide(L)'
;ADFESVPRCAARDQCGASPHGFQPFQFGNAGRNILDGPGTAYANLALMKNFRIKERRNFQLRYEVFNVTNHPNFLLPNRQFNTVTGGLINNVNERGRGGPRVMQLALKLEF
;
A
#
# COMPACT_ATOMS: atom_id res chain seq x y z
N ALA A 1 -15.88 11.58 22.57
CA ALA A 1 -14.48 12.04 22.52
C ALA A 1 -14.53 13.51 22.18
N ASP A 2 -14.34 14.37 23.18
CA ASP A 2 -14.37 15.81 22.97
C ASP A 2 -13.10 16.20 22.22
N PHE A 3 -13.26 16.60 20.96
CA PHE A 3 -12.20 17.23 20.21
C PHE A 3 -11.97 18.61 20.82
N GLU A 4 -10.94 18.74 21.65
CA GLU A 4 -10.55 20.04 22.17
C GLU A 4 -10.01 20.91 21.03
N SER A 5 -10.50 22.14 20.94
CA SER A 5 -10.07 23.08 19.91
C SER A 5 -8.58 23.36 20.08
N VAL A 6 -7.78 23.02 19.07
CA VAL A 6 -6.37 23.35 19.04
C VAL A 6 -6.22 24.87 19.20
N PRO A 7 -5.43 25.38 20.16
CA PRO A 7 -5.25 26.81 20.34
C PRO A 7 -4.82 27.46 19.02
N ARG A 8 -5.54 28.50 18.58
CA ARG A 8 -5.21 29.26 17.36
C ARG A 8 -4.01 30.18 17.63
N CYS A 9 -2.83 29.59 17.74
CA CYS A 9 -1.60 30.34 17.92
C CYS A 9 -0.91 30.58 16.58
N ALA A 10 -0.54 31.84 16.31
CA ALA A 10 0.16 32.21 15.08
C ALA A 10 1.67 31.93 15.17
N ALA A 11 2.20 31.71 16.38
CA ALA A 11 3.62 31.41 16.62
C ALA A 11 3.82 30.58 17.92
N ARG A 12 5.01 29.97 18.05
CA ARG A 12 5.37 29.05 19.16
C ARG A 12 5.46 29.74 20.53
N ASP A 13 5.82 31.02 20.55
CA ASP A 13 5.92 31.87 21.74
C ASP A 13 4.55 32.33 22.27
N GLN A 14 3.50 32.24 21.45
CA GLN A 14 2.14 32.66 21.79
C GLN A 14 1.30 31.55 22.43
N CYS A 15 1.82 30.34 22.56
CA CYS A 15 1.09 29.16 23.02
C CYS A 15 1.74 28.52 24.26
N GLY A 16 1.01 28.46 25.37
CA GLY A 16 1.39 27.68 26.56
C GLY A 16 1.26 26.18 26.32
N ALA A 17 1.90 25.36 27.18
CA ALA A 17 1.70 23.92 27.16
C ALA A 17 0.22 23.61 27.45
N SER A 18 -0.43 22.77 26.63
CA SER A 18 -1.78 22.34 26.96
C SER A 18 -1.76 21.52 28.26
N PRO A 19 -2.88 21.49 29.02
CA PRO A 19 -2.99 20.64 30.22
C PRO A 19 -2.71 19.15 29.93
N HIS A 20 -2.84 18.74 28.68
CA HIS A 20 -2.63 17.38 28.18
C HIS A 20 -1.26 17.17 27.51
N GLY A 21 -0.33 18.14 27.65
CA GLY A 21 1.05 18.01 27.17
C GLY A 21 1.25 18.24 25.67
N PHE A 22 0.22 18.69 24.94
CA PHE A 22 0.35 19.07 23.54
C PHE A 22 0.94 20.49 23.46
N GLN A 23 2.12 20.62 22.84
CA GLN A 23 2.71 21.91 22.46
C GLN A 23 2.68 22.07 20.94
N PRO A 24 1.95 23.06 20.40
CA PRO A 24 2.02 23.41 18.99
C PRO A 24 3.46 23.74 18.57
N PHE A 25 3.85 23.39 17.35
CA PHE A 25 5.18 23.67 16.78
C PHE A 25 6.36 22.98 17.49
N GLN A 26 6.13 21.89 18.22
CA GLN A 26 7.17 21.03 18.79
C GLN A 26 7.15 19.63 18.15
N PHE A 27 8.28 18.94 18.21
CA PHE A 27 8.33 17.51 17.89
C PHE A 27 7.55 16.74 18.97
N GLY A 28 6.69 15.80 18.54
CA GLY A 28 6.01 14.89 19.45
C GLY A 28 6.95 13.80 20.01
N ASN A 29 6.46 13.03 20.98
CA ASN A 29 7.17 11.89 21.59
C ASN A 29 6.77 10.53 20.99
N ALA A 30 6.10 10.52 19.84
CA ALA A 30 5.67 9.28 19.18
C ALA A 30 6.87 8.42 18.79
N GLY A 31 6.81 7.13 19.12
CA GLY A 31 7.85 6.17 18.75
C GLY A 31 7.95 5.94 17.24
N ARG A 32 9.10 5.40 16.81
CA ARG A 32 9.30 4.97 15.41
C ARG A 32 8.58 3.63 15.17
N ASN A 33 7.91 3.49 14.03
CA ASN A 33 7.22 2.26 13.60
C ASN A 33 6.12 1.77 14.57
N ILE A 34 5.37 2.69 15.19
CA ILE A 34 4.27 2.36 16.12
C ILE A 34 2.93 2.05 15.43
N LEU A 35 2.88 2.12 14.09
CA LEU A 35 1.68 1.87 13.31
C LEU A 35 1.83 0.54 12.59
N ASP A 36 0.98 -0.42 12.97
CA ASP A 36 0.87 -1.72 12.31
C ASP A 36 -0.30 -1.73 11.33
N GLY A 37 -0.07 -2.35 10.18
CA GLY A 37 -1.09 -2.59 9.18
C GLY A 37 -1.50 -4.06 9.12
N PRO A 38 -2.63 -4.37 8.48
CA PRO A 38 -3.03 -5.73 8.20
C PRO A 38 -1.97 -6.43 7.34
N GLY A 39 -1.87 -7.76 7.49
CA GLY A 39 -1.00 -8.58 6.68
C GLY A 39 -1.36 -8.51 5.19
N THR A 40 -0.37 -8.77 4.34
CA THR A 40 -0.58 -8.87 2.89
C THR A 40 -0.55 -10.33 2.45
N ALA A 41 -1.53 -10.71 1.63
CA ALA A 41 -1.64 -12.04 1.05
C ALA A 41 -2.06 -11.93 -0.42
N TYR A 42 -1.29 -12.57 -1.30
CA TYR A 42 -1.64 -12.68 -2.71
C TYR A 42 -0.97 -13.92 -3.30
N ALA A 43 -1.61 -14.49 -4.31
CA ALA A 43 -1.07 -15.61 -5.06
C ALA A 43 -0.92 -15.20 -6.53
N ASN A 44 0.23 -15.54 -7.13
CA ASN A 44 0.51 -15.32 -8.54
C ASN A 44 0.55 -16.67 -9.25
N LEU A 45 0.03 -16.73 -10.47
CA LEU A 45 -0.06 -17.94 -11.26
C LEU A 45 0.54 -17.68 -12.65
N ALA A 46 1.39 -18.59 -13.12
CA ALA A 46 1.94 -18.56 -14.46
C ALA A 46 1.78 -19.94 -15.11
N LEU A 47 1.20 -19.95 -16.30
CA LEU A 47 1.04 -21.13 -17.14
C LEU A 47 1.85 -20.95 -18.40
N MET A 48 2.69 -21.95 -18.71
CA MET A 48 3.54 -21.96 -19.90
C MET A 48 3.35 -23.27 -20.64
N LYS A 49 3.09 -23.19 -21.95
CA LYS A 49 3.00 -24.36 -22.81
C LYS A 49 3.86 -24.17 -24.06
N ASN A 50 4.75 -25.11 -24.28
CA ASN A 50 5.56 -25.20 -25.48
C ASN A 50 4.87 -26.14 -26.48
N PHE A 51 4.65 -25.66 -27.69
CA PHE A 51 4.13 -26.40 -28.83
C PHE A 51 5.26 -26.57 -29.84
N ARG A 52 5.56 -27.83 -30.20
CA ARG A 52 6.53 -28.16 -31.23
C ARG A 52 5.79 -28.25 -32.57
N ILE A 53 6.12 -27.37 -33.52
CA ILE A 53 5.45 -27.33 -34.83
C ILE A 53 6.20 -28.23 -35.83
N LYS A 54 7.52 -28.02 -35.98
CA LYS A 54 8.42 -28.81 -36.85
C LYS A 54 9.83 -28.86 -36.24
N GLU A 55 10.75 -29.58 -36.86
CA GLU A 55 12.11 -29.87 -36.38
C GLU A 55 12.90 -28.64 -35.90
N ARG A 56 12.63 -27.45 -36.47
CA ARG A 56 13.30 -26.18 -36.14
C ARG A 56 12.38 -25.06 -35.66
N ARG A 57 11.08 -25.30 -35.41
CA ARG A 57 10.14 -24.24 -35.00
C ARG A 57 9.39 -24.61 -33.73
N ASN A 58 9.59 -23.81 -32.69
CA ASN A 58 8.87 -23.93 -31.42
C ASN A 58 8.03 -22.67 -31.17
N PHE A 59 6.89 -22.87 -30.54
CA PHE A 59 6.00 -21.80 -30.13
C PHE A 59 5.68 -21.94 -28.64
N GLN A 60 5.87 -20.89 -27.87
CA GLN A 60 5.56 -20.86 -26.45
C GLN A 60 4.42 -19.90 -26.17
N LEU A 61 3.36 -20.42 -25.56
CA LEU A 61 2.27 -19.65 -24.99
C LEU A 61 2.53 -19.46 -23.49
N ARG A 62 2.48 -18.22 -23.02
CA ARG A 62 2.61 -17.88 -21.60
C ARG A 62 1.41 -17.05 -21.17
N TYR A 63 0.75 -17.49 -20.10
CA TYR A 63 -0.34 -16.78 -19.46
C TYR A 63 0.00 -16.53 -18.00
N GLU A 64 -0.07 -15.28 -17.57
CA GLU A 64 0.28 -14.87 -16.21
C GLU A 64 -0.89 -14.14 -15.56
N VAL A 65 -1.15 -14.48 -14.31
CA VAL A 65 -2.15 -13.82 -13.47
C VAL A 65 -1.49 -13.42 -12.17
N PHE A 66 -1.39 -12.10 -11.95
CA PHE A 66 -0.97 -11.54 -10.68
C PHE A 66 -2.21 -11.33 -9.80
N ASN A 67 -2.11 -11.68 -8.51
CA ASN A 67 -3.24 -11.69 -7.57
C ASN A 67 -4.44 -12.51 -8.09
N VAL A 68 -4.24 -13.81 -8.29
CA VAL A 68 -5.23 -14.74 -8.89
C VAL A 68 -6.55 -14.79 -8.09
N THR A 69 -6.48 -14.69 -6.77
CA THR A 69 -7.64 -14.66 -5.86
C THR A 69 -8.34 -13.31 -5.82
N ASN A 70 -7.75 -12.27 -6.46
CA ASN A 70 -8.22 -10.88 -6.40
C ASN A 70 -8.42 -10.38 -4.95
N HIS A 71 -7.53 -10.78 -4.04
CA HIS A 71 -7.59 -10.37 -2.63
C HIS A 71 -7.13 -8.91 -2.49
N PRO A 72 -7.94 -8.01 -1.93
CA PRO A 72 -7.54 -6.63 -1.70
C PRO A 72 -6.53 -6.56 -0.56
N ASN A 73 -5.34 -6.03 -0.83
CA ASN A 73 -4.34 -5.77 0.20
C ASN A 73 -4.39 -4.30 0.58
N PHE A 74 -4.51 -3.99 1.87
CA PHE A 74 -4.57 -2.61 2.34
C PHE A 74 -3.18 -2.00 2.49
N LEU A 75 -3.09 -0.68 2.35
CA LEU A 75 -1.87 0.07 2.68
C LEU A 75 -1.78 0.30 4.19
N LEU A 76 -0.61 0.76 4.63
CA LEU A 76 -0.38 1.13 6.02
C LEU A 76 -1.29 2.32 6.43
N PRO A 77 -1.61 2.45 7.74
CA PRO A 77 -2.35 3.58 8.26
C PRO A 77 -1.69 4.93 7.93
N ASN A 78 -2.49 5.99 7.78
CA ASN A 78 -1.94 7.33 7.53
C ASN A 78 -1.05 7.78 8.70
N ARG A 79 0.23 7.99 8.43
CA ARG A 79 1.24 8.45 9.40
C ARG A 79 1.15 9.94 9.76
N GLN A 80 0.31 10.72 9.05
CA GLN A 80 0.11 12.14 9.33
C GLN A 80 -0.91 12.36 10.44
N PHE A 81 -0.42 12.68 11.64
CA PHE A 81 -1.26 12.91 12.82
C PHE A 81 -2.10 14.19 12.76
N ASN A 82 -1.71 15.16 11.93
CA ASN A 82 -2.35 16.47 11.82
C ASN A 82 -3.44 16.51 10.73
N THR A 83 -3.98 15.36 10.35
CA THR A 83 -5.05 15.25 9.35
C THR A 83 -6.20 14.45 9.94
N VAL A 84 -7.43 14.69 9.46
CA VAL A 84 -8.62 13.93 9.88
C VAL A 84 -8.55 12.44 9.53
N THR A 85 -7.61 12.04 8.66
CA THR A 85 -7.38 10.64 8.29
C THR A 85 -6.21 10.01 9.03
N GLY A 86 -5.55 10.73 9.94
CA GLY A 86 -4.43 10.22 10.73
C GLY A 86 -4.78 8.94 11.47
N GLY A 87 -3.94 7.91 11.33
CA GLY A 87 -4.16 6.59 11.93
C GLY A 87 -5.22 5.72 11.25
N LEU A 88 -5.94 6.22 10.25
CA LEU A 88 -6.91 5.42 9.50
C LEU A 88 -6.25 4.66 8.34
N ILE A 89 -6.79 3.48 8.04
CA ILE A 89 -6.51 2.73 6.82
C ILE A 89 -7.65 3.02 5.84
N ASN A 90 -7.39 3.85 4.85
CA ASN A 90 -8.39 4.31 3.88
C ASN A 90 -8.03 3.97 2.43
N ASN A 91 -6.88 3.33 2.20
CA ASN A 91 -6.40 3.00 0.87
C ASN A 91 -6.07 1.52 0.74
N VAL A 92 -6.26 1.01 -0.46
CA VAL A 92 -5.81 -0.32 -0.89
C VAL A 92 -4.57 -0.18 -1.77
N ASN A 93 -3.76 -1.23 -1.86
CA ASN A 93 -2.65 -1.25 -2.77
C ASN A 93 -3.16 -1.29 -4.22
N GLU A 94 -2.82 -0.27 -4.99
CA GLU A 94 -3.34 -0.09 -6.35
C GLU A 94 -2.42 -0.68 -7.42
N ARG A 95 -1.17 -1.02 -7.08
CA ARG A 95 -0.15 -1.44 -8.07
C ARG A 95 0.85 -2.43 -7.48
N GLY A 96 1.53 -3.17 -8.36
CA GLY A 96 2.64 -4.04 -7.97
C GLY A 96 2.21 -5.26 -7.14
N ARG A 97 3.05 -5.68 -6.18
CA ARG A 97 2.82 -6.87 -5.34
C ARG A 97 1.62 -6.67 -4.42
N GLY A 98 0.61 -7.54 -4.54
CA GLY A 98 -0.63 -7.42 -3.79
C GLY A 98 -1.60 -6.37 -4.33
N GLY A 99 -1.29 -5.74 -5.46
CA GLY A 99 -2.22 -4.84 -6.16
C GLY A 99 -3.40 -5.59 -6.80
N PRO A 100 -4.22 -4.88 -7.60
CA PRO A 100 -5.35 -5.47 -8.29
C PRO A 100 -4.94 -6.64 -9.19
N ARG A 101 -5.88 -7.52 -9.50
CA ARG A 101 -5.62 -8.64 -10.40
C ARG A 101 -5.25 -8.15 -11.80
N VAL A 102 -4.10 -8.60 -12.30
CA VAL A 102 -3.61 -8.29 -13.65
C VAL A 102 -3.37 -9.59 -14.39
N MET A 103 -3.87 -9.68 -15.62
CA MET A 103 -3.69 -10.82 -16.51
C MET A 103 -2.86 -10.41 -17.71
N GLN A 104 -1.88 -11.23 -18.08
CA GLN A 104 -1.01 -10.99 -19.22
C GLN A 104 -0.92 -12.25 -20.07
N LEU A 105 -1.02 -12.06 -21.38
CA LEU A 105 -0.85 -13.12 -22.37
C LEU A 105 0.35 -12.78 -23.24
N ALA A 106 1.28 -13.71 -23.36
CA ALA A 106 2.48 -13.57 -24.15
C ALA A 106 2.68 -14.78 -25.07
N LEU A 107 3.28 -14.49 -26.20
CA LEU A 107 3.46 -15.41 -27.31
C LEU A 107 4.90 -15.28 -27.80
N LYS A 108 5.64 -16.38 -27.80
CA LYS A 108 7.04 -16.41 -28.23
C LYS A 108 7.21 -17.44 -29.34
N LEU A 109 7.83 -17.00 -30.44
CA LEU A 109 8.22 -17.85 -31.56
C LEU A 109 9.74 -18.04 -31.53
N GLU A 110 10.19 -19.29 -31.66
CA GLU A 110 11.60 -19.67 -31.72
C GLU A 110 11.85 -20.41 -33.04
N PHE A 111 12.93 -20.05 -33.74
CA PHE A 111 13.29 -20.52 -35.08
C PHE A 111 14.76 -20.94 -35.18
#